data_AF-Q5HLT0-F1
#
_entry.id   AF-Q5HLT0-F1
#
_cell.length_a   1.000
_cell.length_b   1.000
_cell.length_c   1.000
_cell.angle_alpha   90.00
_cell.angle_beta   90.00
_cell.angle_gamma   90.00
#
_symmetry.space_group_name_H-M   'P 1'
#
loop_
_entity.id
_entity.type
_entity.pdbx_description
1 polymer ?
#
loop_
_entity_poly.entity_id
_entity_poly.type
_entity_poly.pdbx_seq_one_letter_code
_entity_poly.pdbx_strand_id
1 'polypeptide(L)'
;MENNELQRGLNARQMQMIALGGTIGVGLFMGATSTIKWTGPSVILAYLIAGIFLFLIMRAMGEMIYINPTTGSFATFASDYIHPAAGYMTAWSNVFQWVVVGMSEVIAVGEYMNYWFPSLPNWIPGVIAVLFLMAANLVSVKAFGEFEFWFALIKVVTIVLMIIAGLGLILFGIGNGGNPIGISNLWSHGGFMPNGFIGFFFALSIVIGSYQGVELIGISAGETKNPQTNIVKAVNGVIWRILIFYIGAIFVIVSVYPWNQLGSIGSPFVATFAKVGITFAAGLINFVVLTAALSGCNSGIFSASRMIYTLAKKGQMPKVFTKVMKNGVPFYTVFAVSMGILIGALLNVILPLIIDGADSIFVYVYSASILPGMIPWFMILFSHLRFRRLHPEKVHNHPFKMPGGAIANYLTIMFLLLVLVGMLLNKETVVSVVIGIVFLTAVTLYYLIRYHKKERQI
;
A
#
# COMPACT_ATOMS: atom_id res chain seq x y z
N MET A 1 2.52 -38.30 8.48
CA MET A 1 2.85 -36.87 8.63
C MET A 1 1.65 -36.10 8.13
N GLU A 2 0.85 -35.49 9.02
CA GLU A 2 -0.25 -34.63 8.59
C GLU A 2 0.32 -33.51 7.71
N ASN A 3 -0.27 -33.29 6.53
CA ASN A 3 0.07 -32.21 5.63
C ASN A 3 -0.29 -30.88 6.31
N ASN A 4 0.65 -30.34 7.07
CA ASN A 4 0.58 -29.04 7.71
C ASN A 4 0.69 -27.93 6.64
N GLU A 5 -0.40 -27.73 5.90
CA GLU A 5 -0.58 -26.60 4.99
C GLU A 5 -1.16 -25.38 5.72
N LEU A 6 -1.07 -24.20 5.10
CA LEU A 6 -1.67 -22.98 5.66
C LEU A 6 -3.18 -23.18 5.84
N GLN A 7 -3.70 -22.84 7.03
CA GLN A 7 -5.13 -22.95 7.30
C GLN A 7 -5.91 -21.90 6.50
N ARG A 8 -6.87 -22.36 5.69
CA ARG A 8 -7.85 -21.50 5.02
C ARG A 8 -8.95 -21.12 6.01
N GLY A 9 -8.83 -19.95 6.62
CA GLY A 9 -9.69 -19.54 7.74
C GLY A 9 -10.36 -18.17 7.61
N LEU A 10 -10.13 -17.44 6.51
CA LEU A 10 -10.66 -16.09 6.32
C LEU A 10 -12.07 -16.12 5.72
N ASN A 11 -13.02 -15.46 6.38
CA ASN A 11 -14.36 -15.27 5.84
C ASN A 11 -14.38 -14.15 4.78
N ALA A 12 -15.37 -14.17 3.88
CA ALA A 12 -15.49 -13.18 2.78
C ALA A 12 -15.50 -11.72 3.27
N ARG A 13 -16.08 -11.47 4.45
CA ARG A 13 -16.08 -10.14 5.10
C ARG A 13 -14.67 -9.72 5.55
N GLN A 14 -13.95 -10.60 6.25
CA GLN A 14 -12.57 -10.36 6.68
C GLN A 14 -11.67 -10.11 5.46
N MET A 15 -11.88 -10.85 4.37
CA MET A 15 -11.13 -10.63 3.12
C MET A 15 -11.36 -9.26 2.51
N GLN A 16 -12.62 -8.81 2.41
CA GLN A 16 -12.92 -7.47 1.91
C GLN A 16 -12.29 -6.40 2.80
N MET A 17 -12.28 -6.62 4.12
CA MET A 17 -11.70 -5.69 5.08
C MET A 17 -10.18 -5.72 5.10
N ILE A 18 -9.52 -6.84 4.85
CA ILE A 18 -8.07 -6.90 4.63
C ILE A 18 -7.71 -6.14 3.35
N ALA A 19 -8.48 -6.36 2.29
CA ALA A 19 -8.28 -5.65 1.04
C ALA A 19 -8.55 -4.14 1.18
N LEU A 20 -9.49 -3.71 2.05
CA LEU A 20 -9.79 -2.30 2.32
C LEU A 20 -8.73 -1.69 3.25
N GLY A 21 -8.48 -2.34 4.38
CA GLY A 21 -7.59 -1.93 5.46
C GLY A 21 -6.15 -1.80 5.00
N GLY A 22 -5.62 -2.83 4.33
CA GLY A 22 -4.24 -2.84 3.83
C GLY A 22 -3.96 -1.81 2.74
N THR A 23 -5.01 -1.21 2.14
CA THR A 23 -4.89 -0.14 1.13
C THR A 23 -5.06 1.26 1.70
N ILE A 24 -5.33 1.40 2.99
CA ILE A 24 -5.51 2.69 3.67
C ILE A 24 -4.52 2.73 4.84
N GLY A 25 -3.30 3.14 4.55
CA GLY A 25 -2.20 3.27 5.52
C GLY A 25 -1.66 4.70 5.61
N VAL A 26 -0.46 4.85 6.15
CA VAL A 26 0.22 6.15 6.32
C VAL A 26 0.47 6.89 5.01
N GLY A 27 0.47 6.19 3.89
CA GLY A 27 0.55 6.79 2.55
C GLY A 27 -0.57 7.80 2.27
N LEU A 28 -1.78 7.62 2.81
CA LEU A 28 -2.87 8.58 2.68
C LEU A 28 -2.75 9.72 3.71
N PHE A 29 -2.32 9.42 4.93
CA PHE A 29 -2.35 10.40 6.02
C PHE A 29 -1.07 11.25 6.09
N MET A 30 0.11 10.63 6.18
CA MET A 30 1.41 11.32 6.14
C MET A 30 1.81 11.68 4.71
N GLY A 31 1.65 10.73 3.78
CA GLY A 31 2.02 10.92 2.38
C GLY A 31 1.27 12.09 1.73
N ALA A 32 -0.01 12.29 2.06
CA ALA A 32 -0.80 13.42 1.57
C ALA A 32 -0.22 14.78 1.96
N THR A 33 0.33 14.91 3.17
CA THR A 33 0.94 16.19 3.61
C THR A 33 2.10 16.56 2.71
N SER A 34 2.94 15.58 2.36
CA SER A 34 4.08 15.78 1.45
C SER A 34 3.63 16.05 0.01
N THR A 35 2.67 15.28 -0.51
CA THR A 35 2.20 15.44 -1.89
C THR A 35 1.44 16.75 -2.09
N ILE A 36 0.61 17.17 -1.12
CA ILE A 36 -0.05 18.48 -1.15
C ILE A 36 1.00 19.61 -1.11
N LYS A 37 2.06 19.48 -0.30
CA LYS A 37 3.15 20.47 -0.28
C LYS A 37 3.84 20.57 -1.65
N TRP A 38 4.05 19.45 -2.33
CA TRP A 38 4.74 19.42 -3.63
C TRP A 38 3.89 19.89 -4.79
N THR A 39 2.58 19.66 -4.82
CA THR A 39 1.76 19.97 -6.00
C THR A 39 0.56 20.88 -5.74
N GLY A 40 0.30 21.22 -4.48
CA GLY A 40 -0.88 21.99 -4.09
C GLY A 40 -2.20 21.26 -4.41
N PRO A 41 -3.27 21.99 -4.76
CA PRO A 41 -4.60 21.42 -5.03
C PRO A 41 -4.64 20.36 -6.14
N SER A 42 -3.72 20.41 -7.10
CA SER A 42 -3.60 19.42 -8.18
C SER A 42 -3.27 18.00 -7.69
N VAL A 43 -3.01 17.80 -6.39
CA VAL A 43 -2.89 16.47 -5.77
C VAL A 43 -4.15 15.62 -6.00
N ILE A 44 -5.31 16.26 -6.14
CA ILE A 44 -6.59 15.59 -6.46
C ILE A 44 -6.47 14.87 -7.81
N LEU A 45 -5.89 15.53 -8.80
CA LEU A 45 -5.64 14.92 -10.11
C LEU A 45 -4.57 13.84 -10.04
N ALA A 46 -3.56 14.00 -9.18
CA ALA A 46 -2.52 12.98 -9.01
C ALA A 46 -3.13 11.67 -8.50
N TYR A 47 -3.95 11.73 -7.44
CA TYR A 47 -4.70 10.58 -6.92
C TYR A 47 -5.68 10.02 -7.94
N LEU A 48 -6.41 10.87 -8.68
CA LEU A 48 -7.33 10.42 -9.73
C LEU A 48 -6.62 9.66 -10.85
N ILE A 49 -5.55 10.23 -11.41
CA ILE A 49 -4.81 9.64 -12.52
C ILE A 49 -4.14 8.34 -12.07
N ALA A 50 -3.45 8.34 -10.94
CA ALA A 50 -2.85 7.13 -10.39
C ALA A 50 -3.91 6.07 -10.08
N GLY A 51 -5.06 6.46 -9.54
CA GLY A 51 -6.19 5.57 -9.27
C GLY A 51 -6.79 4.94 -10.53
N ILE A 52 -6.89 5.67 -11.65
CA ILE A 52 -7.34 5.13 -12.94
C ILE A 52 -6.41 4.00 -13.40
N PHE A 53 -5.09 4.25 -13.40
CA PHE A 53 -4.12 3.24 -13.81
C PHE A 53 -4.04 2.07 -12.84
N LEU A 54 -4.23 2.31 -11.55
CA LEU A 54 -4.35 1.25 -10.56
C LEU A 54 -5.59 0.38 -10.81
N PHE A 55 -6.73 0.99 -11.12
CA PHE A 55 -7.93 0.24 -11.47
C PHE A 55 -7.68 -0.63 -12.71
N LEU A 56 -6.95 -0.13 -13.70
CA LEU A 56 -6.53 -0.90 -14.88
C LEU A 56 -5.64 -2.10 -14.50
N ILE A 57 -4.66 -1.94 -13.62
CA ILE A 57 -3.83 -3.05 -13.08
C ILE A 57 -4.74 -4.10 -12.41
N MET A 58 -5.67 -3.66 -11.57
CA MET A 58 -6.58 -4.54 -10.85
C MET A 58 -7.56 -5.27 -11.78
N ARG A 59 -7.98 -4.63 -12.87
CA ARG A 59 -8.78 -5.28 -13.91
C ARG A 59 -7.98 -6.32 -14.69
N ALA A 60 -6.71 -6.03 -15.04
CA ALA A 60 -5.82 -6.98 -15.69
C ALA A 60 -5.58 -8.22 -14.80
N MET A 61 -5.29 -8.00 -13.51
CA MET A 61 -5.15 -9.07 -12.53
C MET A 61 -6.45 -9.86 -12.39
N GLY A 62 -7.57 -9.16 -12.17
CA GLY A 62 -8.86 -9.81 -11.93
C GLY A 62 -9.36 -10.63 -13.13
N GLU A 63 -9.05 -10.23 -14.37
CA GLU A 63 -9.35 -11.04 -15.56
C GLU A 63 -8.62 -12.40 -15.53
N MET A 64 -7.34 -12.43 -15.13
CA MET A 64 -6.58 -13.68 -15.02
C MET A 64 -7.03 -14.54 -13.84
N ILE A 65 -7.25 -13.93 -12.66
CA ILE A 65 -7.67 -14.66 -11.44
C ILE A 65 -9.08 -15.22 -11.58
N TYR A 66 -9.97 -14.54 -12.32
CA TYR A 66 -11.34 -15.02 -12.54
C TYR A 66 -11.37 -16.44 -13.13
N ILE A 67 -10.42 -16.76 -14.02
CA ILE A 67 -10.30 -18.09 -14.64
C ILE A 67 -9.56 -19.05 -13.72
N ASN A 68 -8.43 -18.62 -13.15
CA ASN A 68 -7.60 -19.47 -12.31
C ASN A 68 -7.36 -18.85 -10.93
N PRO A 69 -8.31 -19.02 -9.99
CA PRO A 69 -8.21 -18.45 -8.65
C PRO A 69 -7.20 -19.25 -7.80
N THR A 70 -5.92 -18.90 -7.93
CA THR A 70 -4.82 -19.49 -7.15
C THR A 70 -4.25 -18.49 -6.15
N THR A 71 -3.75 -19.00 -5.01
CA THR A 71 -3.10 -18.16 -3.97
C THR A 71 -1.71 -17.72 -4.44
N GLY A 72 -1.30 -16.48 -4.13
CA GLY A 72 -0.04 -15.92 -4.64
C GLY A 72 -0.09 -15.60 -6.15
N SER A 73 -1.30 -15.37 -6.67
CA SER A 73 -1.65 -15.33 -8.08
C SER A 73 -0.69 -14.51 -8.95
N PHE A 74 -0.28 -13.30 -8.57
CA PHE A 74 0.55 -12.47 -9.43
C PHE A 74 2.00 -12.97 -9.58
N ALA A 75 2.62 -13.53 -8.52
CA ALA A 75 3.96 -14.12 -8.62
C ALA A 75 3.93 -15.47 -9.38
N THR A 76 2.83 -16.21 -9.24
CA THR A 76 2.56 -17.42 -10.03
C THR A 76 2.33 -17.08 -11.49
N PHE A 77 1.50 -16.10 -11.82
CA PHE A 77 1.30 -15.62 -13.20
C PHE A 77 2.59 -15.09 -13.84
N ALA A 78 3.46 -14.44 -13.08
CA ALA A 78 4.77 -14.04 -13.56
C ALA A 78 5.65 -15.27 -13.88
N SER A 79 5.58 -16.31 -13.04
CA SER A 79 6.28 -17.58 -13.31
C SER A 79 5.77 -18.26 -14.58
N ASP A 80 4.44 -18.38 -14.69
CA ASP A 80 3.78 -19.21 -15.70
C ASP A 80 3.73 -18.54 -17.07
N TYR A 81 3.47 -17.24 -17.14
CA TYR A 81 3.30 -16.52 -18.40
C TYR A 81 4.57 -15.81 -18.90
N ILE A 82 5.55 -15.54 -18.02
CA ILE A 82 6.78 -14.82 -18.37
C ILE A 82 7.99 -15.75 -18.26
N HIS A 83 8.39 -16.07 -17.02
CA HIS A 83 9.54 -16.92 -16.70
C HIS A 83 9.59 -17.21 -15.18
N PRO A 84 10.05 -18.37 -14.70
CA PRO A 84 10.22 -18.64 -13.26
C PRO A 84 11.02 -17.57 -12.50
N ALA A 85 12.07 -17.03 -13.12
CA ALA A 85 12.86 -15.90 -12.60
C ALA A 85 12.01 -14.64 -12.35
N ALA A 86 11.02 -14.36 -13.22
CA ALA A 86 10.11 -13.24 -13.06
C ALA A 86 9.19 -13.44 -11.84
N GLY A 87 8.72 -14.67 -11.62
CA GLY A 87 8.00 -15.03 -10.40
C GLY A 87 8.83 -14.91 -9.13
N TYR A 88 10.09 -15.34 -9.16
CA TYR A 88 11.03 -15.18 -8.05
C TYR A 88 11.28 -13.71 -7.71
N MET A 89 11.58 -12.89 -8.73
CA MET A 89 11.76 -11.46 -8.58
C MET A 89 10.50 -10.81 -8.00
N THR A 90 9.32 -11.14 -8.54
CA THR A 90 8.02 -10.64 -8.04
C THR A 90 7.81 -10.93 -6.56
N ALA A 91 8.11 -12.17 -6.14
CA ALA A 91 7.97 -12.58 -4.75
C ALA A 91 8.92 -11.80 -3.83
N TRP A 92 10.19 -11.64 -4.18
CA TRP A 92 11.13 -10.86 -3.39
C TRP A 92 10.84 -9.37 -3.38
N SER A 93 10.39 -8.82 -4.51
CA SER A 93 9.98 -7.43 -4.60
C SER A 93 8.79 -7.15 -3.68
N ASN A 94 7.86 -8.11 -3.59
CA ASN A 94 6.74 -8.06 -2.64
C ASN A 94 7.20 -8.15 -1.18
N VAL A 95 8.16 -9.02 -0.85
CA VAL A 95 8.74 -9.10 0.51
C VAL A 95 9.42 -7.78 0.87
N PHE A 96 10.25 -7.25 -0.03
CA PHE A 96 10.96 -5.99 0.20
C PHE A 96 10.01 -4.82 0.38
N GLN A 97 9.03 -4.63 -0.52
CA GLN A 97 8.08 -3.51 -0.38
C GLN A 97 7.40 -3.56 0.99
N TRP A 98 6.97 -4.74 1.45
CA TRP A 98 6.15 -4.85 2.66
C TRP A 98 6.96 -4.71 3.93
N VAL A 99 8.23 -5.14 3.90
CA VAL A 99 9.17 -4.87 4.97
C VAL A 99 9.45 -3.36 5.06
N VAL A 100 9.70 -2.69 3.93
CA VAL A 100 9.97 -1.24 3.91
C VAL A 100 8.73 -0.39 4.24
N VAL A 101 7.56 -0.73 3.70
CA VAL A 101 6.28 -0.14 4.11
C VAL A 101 6.09 -0.36 5.60
N GLY A 102 6.28 -1.57 6.11
CA GLY A 102 6.21 -1.87 7.54
C GLY A 102 7.13 -0.97 8.38
N MET A 103 8.35 -0.68 7.92
CA MET A 103 9.23 0.29 8.59
C MET A 103 8.59 1.69 8.63
N SER A 104 8.09 2.19 7.49
CA SER A 104 7.45 3.51 7.41
C SER A 104 6.20 3.63 8.31
N GLU A 105 5.42 2.55 8.42
CA GLU A 105 4.24 2.47 9.29
C GLU A 105 4.65 2.53 10.77
N VAL A 106 5.75 1.87 11.14
CA VAL A 106 6.28 1.87 12.51
C VAL A 106 6.88 3.24 12.88
N ILE A 107 7.52 3.91 11.94
CA ILE A 107 7.99 5.29 12.12
C ILE A 107 6.80 6.22 12.40
N ALA A 108 5.73 6.09 11.61
CA ALA A 108 4.50 6.85 11.79
C ALA A 108 3.84 6.60 13.15
N VAL A 109 3.80 5.35 13.62
CA VAL A 109 3.32 5.01 14.97
C VAL A 109 4.07 5.82 16.04
N GLY A 110 5.40 5.91 15.92
CA GLY A 110 6.21 6.72 16.82
C GLY A 110 5.84 8.20 16.78
N GLU A 111 5.70 8.77 15.58
CA GLU A 111 5.32 10.18 15.41
C GLU A 111 3.93 10.50 15.95
N TYR A 112 2.94 9.64 15.70
CA TYR A 112 1.59 9.85 16.21
C TYR A 112 1.52 9.73 17.73
N MET A 113 2.33 8.86 18.33
CA MET A 113 2.32 8.68 19.79
C MET A 113 2.85 9.90 20.56
N ASN A 114 3.65 10.78 19.91
CA ASN A 114 4.08 12.05 20.49
C ASN A 114 2.94 12.98 20.86
N TYR A 115 1.78 12.85 20.21
CA TYR A 115 0.61 13.65 20.55
C TYR A 115 0.17 13.45 22.01
N TRP A 116 0.21 12.21 22.51
CA TRP A 116 -0.14 11.91 23.91
C TRP A 116 1.07 11.83 24.83
N PHE A 117 2.21 11.39 24.30
CA PHE A 117 3.43 11.14 25.06
C PHE A 117 4.64 11.86 24.44
N PRO A 118 4.69 13.19 24.46
CA PRO A 118 5.72 13.97 23.76
C PRO A 118 7.14 13.78 24.32
N SER A 119 7.27 13.32 25.57
CA SER A 119 8.55 13.00 26.20
C SER A 119 9.02 11.57 25.93
N LEU A 120 8.19 10.73 25.30
CA LEU A 120 8.52 9.34 25.04
C LEU A 120 9.28 9.24 23.70
N PRO A 121 10.49 8.67 23.66
CA PRO A 121 11.21 8.48 22.40
C PRO A 121 10.40 7.70 21.36
N ASN A 122 10.28 8.24 20.14
CA ASN A 122 9.42 7.71 19.06
C ASN A 122 9.64 6.22 18.75
N TRP A 123 10.86 5.69 18.97
CA TRP A 123 11.14 4.29 18.70
C TRP A 123 10.44 3.33 19.68
N ILE A 124 10.19 3.74 20.93
CA ILE A 124 9.60 2.86 21.95
C ILE A 124 8.19 2.41 21.53
N PRO A 125 7.25 3.32 21.17
CA PRO A 125 5.96 2.91 20.63
C PRO A 125 6.06 2.04 19.38
N GLY A 126 7.05 2.34 18.52
CA GLY A 126 7.30 1.55 17.31
C GLY A 126 7.68 0.10 17.61
N VAL A 127 8.61 -0.12 18.54
CA VAL A 127 9.02 -1.47 18.98
C VAL A 127 7.83 -2.22 19.58
N ILE A 128 7.06 -1.56 20.46
CA ILE A 128 5.87 -2.15 21.08
C ILE A 128 4.86 -2.57 20.01
N ALA A 129 4.62 -1.72 19.01
CA ALA A 129 3.71 -2.02 17.91
C ALA A 129 4.14 -3.25 17.11
N VAL A 130 5.42 -3.35 16.73
CA VAL A 130 5.92 -4.52 15.97
C VAL A 130 5.79 -5.80 16.79
N LEU A 131 6.16 -5.78 18.07
CA LEU A 131 6.05 -6.95 18.96
C LEU A 131 4.59 -7.37 19.16
N PHE A 132 3.69 -6.40 19.35
CA PHE A 132 2.26 -6.64 19.44
C PHE A 132 1.69 -7.29 18.17
N LEU A 133 2.00 -6.73 17.00
CA LEU A 133 1.54 -7.25 15.72
C LEU A 133 2.14 -8.62 15.39
N MET A 134 3.41 -8.84 15.73
CA MET A 134 4.06 -10.14 15.61
C MET A 134 3.34 -11.18 16.47
N ALA A 135 3.07 -10.88 17.74
CA ALA A 135 2.33 -11.77 18.63
C ALA A 135 0.93 -12.08 18.07
N ALA A 136 0.19 -11.06 17.62
CA ALA A 136 -1.13 -11.24 17.00
C ALA A 136 -1.09 -12.16 15.77
N ASN A 137 -0.09 -11.98 14.90
CA ASN A 137 0.10 -12.83 13.71
C ASN A 137 0.50 -14.27 14.05
N LEU A 138 1.15 -14.50 15.19
CA LEU A 138 1.56 -15.83 15.66
C LEU A 138 0.41 -16.61 16.33
N VAL A 139 -0.58 -15.91 16.93
CA VAL A 139 -1.70 -16.54 17.63
C VAL A 139 -2.66 -17.25 16.68
N SER A 140 -3.18 -16.57 15.65
CA SER A 140 -3.95 -17.23 14.58
C SER A 140 -4.22 -16.30 13.39
N VAL A 141 -4.45 -16.89 12.21
CA VAL A 141 -4.92 -16.19 11.02
C VAL A 141 -6.30 -15.53 11.24
N LYS A 142 -7.13 -16.10 12.12
CA LYS A 142 -8.44 -15.53 12.49
C LYS A 142 -8.29 -14.25 13.31
N ALA A 143 -7.39 -14.26 14.30
CA ALA A 143 -7.11 -13.08 15.11
C ALA A 143 -6.62 -11.92 14.23
N PHE A 144 -5.73 -12.19 13.27
CA PHE A 144 -5.33 -11.24 12.23
C PHE A 144 -6.55 -10.64 11.50
N GLY A 145 -7.44 -11.50 10.97
CA GLY A 145 -8.61 -11.04 10.21
C GLY A 145 -9.60 -10.21 11.04
N GLU A 146 -9.73 -10.49 12.34
CA GLU A 146 -10.55 -9.70 13.27
C GLU A 146 -9.93 -8.34 13.58
N PHE A 147 -8.63 -8.27 13.90
CA PHE A 147 -7.95 -6.99 14.10
C PHE A 147 -8.09 -6.09 12.86
N GLU A 148 -7.88 -6.67 11.69
CA GLU A 148 -7.95 -5.94 10.44
C GLU A 148 -9.38 -5.48 10.13
N PHE A 149 -10.39 -6.28 10.47
CA PHE A 149 -11.80 -5.86 10.39
C PHE A 149 -12.05 -4.60 11.22
N TRP A 150 -11.64 -4.59 12.48
CA TRP A 150 -11.86 -3.44 13.36
C TRP A 150 -11.04 -2.21 12.92
N PHE A 151 -9.77 -2.39 12.57
CA PHE A 151 -8.93 -1.29 12.07
C PHE A 151 -9.48 -0.69 10.78
N ALA A 152 -9.91 -1.52 9.82
CA ALA A 152 -10.52 -1.03 8.59
C ALA A 152 -11.86 -0.32 8.85
N LEU A 153 -12.69 -0.82 9.77
CA LEU A 153 -13.97 -0.19 10.11
C LEU A 153 -13.77 1.21 10.70
N ILE A 154 -12.88 1.35 11.67
CA ILE A 154 -12.54 2.63 12.32
C ILE A 154 -12.09 3.65 11.27
N LYS A 155 -11.19 3.25 10.36
CA LYS A 155 -10.70 4.10 9.26
C LYS A 155 -11.82 4.56 8.34
N VAL A 156 -12.62 3.62 7.83
CA VAL A 156 -13.67 3.90 6.84
C VAL A 156 -14.71 4.86 7.43
N VAL A 157 -15.20 4.57 8.63
CA VAL A 157 -16.18 5.42 9.31
C VAL A 157 -15.62 6.82 9.53
N THR A 158 -14.38 6.93 9.99
CA THR A 158 -13.74 8.23 10.25
C THR A 158 -13.60 9.06 8.99
N ILE A 159 -13.13 8.47 7.88
CA ILE A 159 -12.96 9.22 6.62
C ILE A 159 -14.32 9.68 6.09
N VAL A 160 -15.36 8.84 6.16
CA VAL A 160 -16.72 9.23 5.74
C VAL A 160 -17.25 10.38 6.59
N LEU A 161 -17.11 10.31 7.92
CA LEU A 161 -17.51 11.39 8.83
C LEU A 161 -16.72 12.67 8.55
N MET A 162 -15.43 12.56 8.25
CA MET A 162 -14.59 13.72 7.90
C MET A 162 -15.09 14.39 6.63
N ILE A 163 -15.43 13.61 5.60
CA ILE A 163 -15.94 14.13 4.34
C ILE A 163 -17.28 14.85 4.57
N ILE A 164 -18.19 14.25 5.34
CA ILE A 164 -19.48 14.87 5.68
C ILE A 164 -19.27 16.19 6.43
N ALA A 165 -18.43 16.17 7.47
CA ALA A 165 -18.13 17.35 8.28
C ALA A 165 -17.47 18.47 7.46
N GLY A 166 -16.52 18.11 6.60
CA GLY A 166 -15.84 19.02 5.70
C GLY A 166 -16.74 19.61 4.62
N LEU A 167 -17.65 18.82 4.04
CA LEU A 167 -18.69 19.34 3.16
C LEU A 167 -19.63 20.30 3.90
N GLY A 168 -19.93 20.02 5.18
CA GLY A 168 -20.67 20.93 6.06
C GLY A 168 -19.98 22.29 6.25
N LEU A 169 -18.66 22.30 6.47
CA LEU A 169 -17.83 23.50 6.51
C LEU A 169 -17.83 24.27 5.17
N ILE A 170 -17.66 23.53 4.06
CA ILE A 170 -17.54 24.11 2.71
C ILE A 170 -18.86 24.75 2.26
N LEU A 171 -19.99 24.07 2.46
CA LEU A 171 -21.28 24.46 1.90
C LEU A 171 -22.10 25.34 2.85
N PHE A 172 -22.05 25.09 4.15
CA PHE A 172 -22.93 25.72 5.14
C PHE A 172 -22.17 26.49 6.23
N GLY A 173 -20.84 26.41 6.27
CA GLY A 173 -20.04 27.08 7.29
C GLY A 173 -20.24 26.53 8.70
N ILE A 174 -20.59 25.24 8.83
CA ILE A 174 -20.74 24.57 10.14
C ILE A 174 -19.39 24.61 10.86
N GLY A 175 -19.35 25.19 12.07
CA GLY A 175 -18.10 25.43 12.81
C GLY A 175 -17.31 26.66 12.36
N ASN A 176 -17.76 27.38 11.34
CA ASN A 176 -17.15 28.63 10.83
C ASN A 176 -18.11 29.83 10.94
N GLY A 177 -18.84 29.91 12.07
CA GLY A 177 -19.79 31.01 12.33
C GLY A 177 -20.93 31.12 11.31
N GLY A 178 -21.26 30.03 10.60
CA GLY A 178 -22.28 30.02 9.54
C GLY A 178 -21.81 30.60 8.21
N ASN A 179 -20.53 30.98 8.08
CA ASN A 179 -19.95 31.46 6.84
C ASN A 179 -19.35 30.30 6.05
N PRO A 180 -19.90 29.94 4.88
CA PRO A 180 -19.34 28.86 4.06
C PRO A 180 -17.90 29.17 3.66
N ILE A 181 -17.00 28.20 3.84
CA ILE A 181 -15.60 28.35 3.39
C ILE A 181 -15.54 28.37 1.87
N GLY A 182 -16.44 27.65 1.20
CA GLY A 182 -16.38 27.41 -0.23
C GLY A 182 -15.17 26.57 -0.63
N ILE A 183 -14.81 26.64 -1.92
CA ILE A 183 -13.72 25.86 -2.53
C ILE A 183 -12.61 26.75 -3.09
N SER A 184 -12.60 28.04 -2.75
CA SER A 184 -11.69 29.03 -3.32
C SER A 184 -10.21 28.72 -3.02
N ASN A 185 -9.91 28.05 -1.91
CA ASN A 185 -8.56 27.59 -1.58
C ASN A 185 -7.92 26.70 -2.67
N LEU A 186 -8.72 26.10 -3.57
CA LEU A 186 -8.23 25.34 -4.71
C LEU A 186 -7.50 26.19 -5.76
N TRP A 187 -7.64 27.52 -5.74
CA TRP A 187 -6.96 28.40 -6.69
C TRP A 187 -6.45 29.72 -6.10
N SER A 188 -6.95 30.15 -4.94
CA SER A 188 -6.59 31.44 -4.34
C SER A 188 -5.15 31.57 -3.86
N HIS A 189 -4.42 30.45 -3.69
CA HIS A 189 -3.06 30.43 -3.12
C HIS A 189 -2.01 30.04 -4.17
N GLY A 190 -1.96 30.74 -5.30
CA GLY A 190 -1.03 30.43 -6.40
C GLY A 190 -1.59 29.51 -7.48
N GLY A 191 -2.91 29.40 -7.59
CA GLY A 191 -3.58 28.58 -8.60
C GLY A 191 -3.73 27.11 -8.20
N PHE A 192 -4.30 26.32 -9.12
CA PHE A 192 -4.57 24.89 -8.90
C PHE A 192 -3.30 24.03 -8.90
N MET A 193 -2.26 24.46 -9.62
CA MET A 193 -0.97 23.77 -9.73
C MET A 193 0.18 24.75 -9.43
N PRO A 194 0.31 25.20 -8.17
CA PRO A 194 1.20 26.29 -7.79
C PRO A 194 2.68 25.99 -8.03
N ASN A 195 3.08 24.71 -7.98
CA ASN A 195 4.45 24.26 -8.22
C ASN A 195 4.65 23.67 -9.63
N GLY A 196 3.73 23.97 -10.55
CA GLY A 196 3.78 23.54 -11.94
C GLY A 196 3.71 22.02 -12.13
N PHE A 197 3.94 21.58 -13.38
CA PHE A 197 3.90 20.16 -13.75
C PHE A 197 4.96 19.32 -13.04
N ILE A 198 6.11 19.91 -12.70
CA ILE A 198 7.20 19.20 -12.01
C ILE A 198 6.74 18.75 -10.61
N GLY A 199 6.13 19.65 -9.83
CA GLY A 199 5.57 19.31 -8.52
C GLY A 199 4.50 18.22 -8.61
N PHE A 200 3.67 18.27 -9.66
CA PHE A 200 2.68 17.25 -9.97
C PHE A 200 3.29 15.88 -10.25
N PHE A 201 4.32 15.84 -11.09
CA PHE A 201 5.04 14.60 -11.39
C PHE A 201 5.74 14.01 -10.16
N PHE A 202 6.27 14.84 -9.27
CA PHE A 202 6.85 14.38 -8.00
C PHE A 202 5.79 13.82 -7.05
N ALA A 203 4.61 14.44 -6.99
CA ALA A 203 3.50 13.94 -6.18
C ALA A 203 3.01 12.56 -6.64
N LEU A 204 2.99 12.30 -7.95
CA LEU A 204 2.58 10.99 -8.49
C LEU A 204 3.39 9.82 -7.92
N SER A 205 4.66 10.03 -7.57
CA SER A 205 5.51 9.01 -6.96
C SER A 205 4.95 8.50 -5.64
N ILE A 206 4.74 9.40 -4.67
CA ILE A 206 4.24 9.03 -3.34
C ILE A 206 2.78 8.58 -3.43
N VAL A 207 1.98 9.22 -4.28
CA VAL A 207 0.58 8.85 -4.54
C VAL A 207 0.47 7.40 -5.04
N ILE A 208 1.34 6.97 -5.96
CA ILE A 208 1.39 5.57 -6.40
C ILE A 208 1.67 4.65 -5.21
N GLY A 209 2.63 5.01 -4.36
CA GLY A 209 2.93 4.27 -3.14
C GLY A 209 1.70 4.10 -2.26
N SER A 210 0.87 5.15 -2.10
CA SER A 210 -0.34 5.12 -1.26
C SER A 210 -1.33 4.04 -1.69
N TYR A 211 -1.28 3.61 -2.94
CA TYR A 211 -2.13 2.57 -3.49
C TYR A 211 -1.57 1.15 -3.36
N GLN A 212 -0.35 0.97 -2.83
CA GLN A 212 0.19 -0.34 -2.53
C GLN A 212 -0.73 -1.12 -1.59
N GLY A 213 -0.78 -2.44 -1.77
CA GLY A 213 -1.65 -3.33 -1.03
C GLY A 213 -2.98 -3.63 -1.71
N VAL A 214 -3.34 -2.96 -2.81
CA VAL A 214 -4.53 -3.37 -3.59
C VAL A 214 -4.35 -4.77 -4.18
N GLU A 215 -3.10 -5.15 -4.47
CA GLU A 215 -2.72 -6.47 -4.95
C GLU A 215 -2.95 -7.57 -3.91
N LEU A 216 -3.19 -7.25 -2.63
CA LEU A 216 -3.58 -8.23 -1.60
C LEU A 216 -4.87 -8.96 -1.98
N ILE A 217 -5.76 -8.33 -2.76
CA ILE A 217 -6.94 -8.99 -3.33
C ILE A 217 -6.53 -10.23 -4.12
N GLY A 218 -5.40 -10.18 -4.83
CA GLY A 218 -4.88 -11.31 -5.61
C GLY A 218 -4.33 -12.44 -4.76
N ILE A 219 -3.79 -12.15 -3.58
CA ILE A 219 -3.34 -13.17 -2.62
C ILE A 219 -4.56 -13.82 -1.99
N SER A 220 -5.51 -13.00 -1.54
CA SER A 220 -6.69 -13.47 -0.83
C SER A 220 -7.68 -14.20 -1.75
N ALA A 221 -7.69 -13.94 -3.06
CA ALA A 221 -8.59 -14.59 -4.01
C ALA A 221 -8.53 -16.13 -3.98
N GLY A 222 -7.36 -16.72 -3.70
CA GLY A 222 -7.20 -18.17 -3.58
C GLY A 222 -7.78 -18.77 -2.29
N GLU A 223 -8.17 -17.93 -1.34
CA GLU A 223 -8.66 -18.33 -0.01
C GLU A 223 -10.17 -18.09 0.17
N THR A 224 -10.87 -17.48 -0.80
CA THR A 224 -12.30 -17.16 -0.67
C THR A 224 -13.24 -18.24 -1.18
N LYS A 225 -14.41 -18.35 -0.53
CA LYS A 225 -15.60 -19.02 -1.08
C LYS A 225 -16.11 -18.21 -2.28
N ASN A 226 -16.57 -18.87 -3.36
CA ASN A 226 -17.08 -18.23 -4.58
C ASN A 226 -16.13 -17.16 -5.18
N PRO A 227 -14.91 -17.56 -5.59
CA PRO A 227 -13.86 -16.62 -5.96
C PRO A 227 -14.28 -15.67 -7.09
N GLN A 228 -14.93 -16.16 -8.15
CA GLN A 228 -15.34 -15.34 -9.29
C GLN A 228 -16.15 -14.11 -8.87
N THR A 229 -17.26 -14.32 -8.16
CA THR A 229 -18.15 -13.24 -7.72
C THR A 229 -17.43 -12.27 -6.78
N ASN A 230 -16.61 -12.80 -5.86
CA ASN A 230 -15.92 -11.97 -4.87
C ASN A 230 -14.77 -11.16 -5.48
N ILE A 231 -14.05 -11.71 -6.46
CA ILE A 231 -13.04 -11.00 -7.24
C ILE A 231 -13.68 -9.83 -8.00
N VAL A 232 -14.78 -10.06 -8.72
CA VAL A 232 -15.47 -8.99 -9.47
C VAL A 232 -15.90 -7.86 -8.53
N LYS A 233 -16.51 -8.20 -7.39
CA LYS A 233 -16.92 -7.20 -6.38
C LYS A 233 -15.72 -6.46 -5.79
N ALA A 234 -14.65 -7.16 -5.44
CA ALA A 234 -13.47 -6.56 -4.83
C ALA A 234 -12.74 -5.61 -5.80
N VAL A 235 -12.53 -6.03 -7.04
CA VAL A 235 -11.87 -5.22 -8.07
C VAL A 235 -12.70 -4.00 -8.44
N ASN A 236 -14.01 -4.15 -8.67
CA ASN A 236 -14.88 -3.00 -8.96
C ASN A 236 -15.01 -2.07 -7.76
N GLY A 237 -14.92 -2.60 -6.53
CA GLY A 237 -14.90 -1.83 -5.30
C GLY A 237 -13.69 -0.90 -5.16
N VAL A 238 -12.57 -1.17 -5.88
CA VAL A 238 -11.39 -0.30 -5.87
C VAL A 238 -11.72 1.12 -6.32
N ILE A 239 -12.65 1.29 -7.27
CA ILE A 239 -13.08 2.63 -7.74
C ILE A 239 -13.65 3.44 -6.57
N TRP A 240 -14.57 2.86 -5.80
CA TRP A 240 -15.18 3.55 -4.66
C TRP A 240 -14.14 3.92 -3.60
N ARG A 241 -13.12 3.07 -3.41
CA ARG A 241 -12.02 3.37 -2.50
C ARG A 241 -11.22 4.59 -2.97
N ILE A 242 -10.88 4.66 -4.26
CA ILE A 242 -10.18 5.80 -4.86
C ILE A 242 -11.03 7.07 -4.75
N LEU A 243 -12.30 7.01 -5.14
CA LEU A 243 -13.18 8.19 -5.16
C LEU A 243 -13.45 8.73 -3.75
N ILE A 244 -13.77 7.86 -2.79
CA ILE A 244 -14.18 8.29 -1.45
C ILE A 244 -12.96 8.58 -0.58
N PHE A 245 -12.09 7.59 -0.38
CA PHE A 245 -11.04 7.69 0.64
C PHE A 245 -9.86 8.55 0.22
N TYR A 246 -9.57 8.61 -1.08
CA TYR A 246 -8.46 9.39 -1.59
C TYR A 246 -8.95 10.74 -2.10
N ILE A 247 -9.74 10.74 -3.17
CA ILE A 247 -10.16 11.97 -3.84
C ILE A 247 -11.07 12.80 -2.94
N GLY A 248 -12.10 12.20 -2.34
CA GLY A 248 -13.05 12.90 -1.47
C GLY A 248 -12.38 13.50 -0.23
N ALA A 249 -11.55 12.71 0.45
CA ALA A 249 -10.81 13.17 1.63
C ALA A 249 -9.84 14.32 1.30
N ILE A 250 -9.05 14.18 0.24
CA ILE A 250 -8.07 15.18 -0.18
C ILE A 250 -8.77 16.45 -0.68
N PHE A 251 -9.84 16.32 -1.47
CA PHE A 251 -10.65 17.44 -1.93
C PHE A 251 -11.15 18.29 -0.77
N VAL A 252 -11.68 17.66 0.27
CA VAL A 252 -12.12 18.36 1.48
C VAL A 252 -10.96 19.09 2.14
N ILE A 253 -9.82 18.41 2.34
CA ILE A 253 -8.64 19.00 2.98
C ILE A 253 -8.17 20.26 2.26
N VAL A 254 -7.93 20.18 0.94
CA VAL A 254 -7.39 21.32 0.17
C VAL A 254 -8.43 22.40 -0.15
N SER A 255 -9.72 22.12 0.05
CA SER A 255 -10.78 23.13 0.00
C SER A 255 -10.91 23.89 1.33
N VAL A 256 -10.80 23.19 2.47
CA VAL A 256 -10.95 23.78 3.80
C VAL A 256 -9.71 24.58 4.23
N TYR A 257 -8.52 24.14 3.82
CA TYR A 257 -7.24 24.72 4.23
C TYR A 257 -6.38 25.14 3.03
N PRO A 258 -5.73 26.31 3.10
CA PRO A 258 -4.68 26.70 2.15
C PRO A 258 -3.57 25.66 2.13
N TRP A 259 -3.19 25.20 0.93
CA TRP A 259 -2.20 24.12 0.78
C TRP A 259 -0.82 24.48 1.38
N ASN A 260 -0.48 25.76 1.35
CA ASN A 260 0.78 26.32 1.88
C ASN A 260 0.81 26.46 3.40
N GLN A 261 -0.32 26.24 4.09
CA GLN A 261 -0.41 26.32 5.57
C GLN A 261 -0.60 24.95 6.23
N LEU A 262 -0.80 23.89 5.44
CA LEU A 262 -1.02 22.53 5.96
C LEU A 262 0.15 21.99 6.78
N GLY A 263 1.38 22.36 6.45
CA GLY A 263 2.57 21.91 7.20
C GLY A 263 2.64 22.41 8.65
N SER A 264 1.95 23.50 8.99
CA SER A 264 1.98 24.11 10.33
C SER A 264 0.83 23.69 11.25
N ILE A 265 -0.20 23.01 10.73
CA ILE A 265 -1.42 22.65 11.48
C ILE A 265 -1.46 21.18 11.92
N GLY A 266 -0.34 20.45 11.77
CA GLY A 266 -0.27 19.02 12.05
C GLY A 266 -1.07 18.20 11.04
N SER A 267 -1.67 17.08 11.48
CA SER A 267 -2.46 16.22 10.58
C SER A 267 -3.66 16.97 9.99
N PRO A 268 -3.78 17.09 8.65
CA PRO A 268 -4.91 17.78 8.01
C PRO A 268 -6.27 17.19 8.37
N PHE A 269 -6.29 15.88 8.66
CA PHE A 269 -7.47 15.14 9.08
C PHE A 269 -7.92 15.58 10.49
N VAL A 270 -6.96 15.77 11.41
CA VAL A 270 -7.23 16.30 12.76
C VAL A 270 -7.79 17.73 12.68
N ALA A 271 -7.11 18.58 11.90
CA ALA A 271 -7.46 19.99 11.79
C ALA A 271 -8.91 20.16 11.31
N THR A 272 -9.34 19.38 10.31
CA THR A 272 -10.71 19.48 9.75
C THR A 272 -11.79 19.30 10.82
N PHE A 273 -11.69 18.29 11.69
CA PHE A 273 -12.69 18.07 12.74
C PHE A 273 -12.58 19.07 13.89
N ALA A 274 -11.37 19.51 14.24
CA ALA A 274 -11.17 20.55 15.26
C ALA A 274 -11.88 21.86 14.86
N LYS A 275 -11.85 22.21 13.57
CA LYS A 275 -12.53 23.39 13.00
C LYS A 275 -14.05 23.30 13.04
N VAL A 276 -14.63 22.10 13.14
CA VAL A 276 -16.08 21.89 13.36
C VAL A 276 -16.47 22.05 14.84
N GLY A 277 -15.50 22.22 15.75
CA GLY A 277 -15.74 22.38 17.19
C GLY A 277 -15.77 21.06 17.96
N ILE A 278 -15.32 19.95 17.35
CA ILE A 278 -15.20 18.66 18.05
C ILE A 278 -13.91 18.68 18.87
N THR A 279 -14.02 19.03 20.15
CA THR A 279 -12.88 19.25 21.07
C THR A 279 -12.00 18.02 21.30
N PHE A 280 -12.56 16.80 21.24
CA PHE A 280 -11.80 15.55 21.33
C PHE A 280 -11.29 15.03 19.96
N ALA A 281 -11.57 15.73 18.85
CA ALA A 281 -11.26 15.21 17.53
C ALA A 281 -9.78 15.01 17.27
N ALA A 282 -8.91 15.82 17.85
CA ALA A 282 -7.48 15.66 17.68
C ALA A 282 -6.99 14.31 18.23
N GLY A 283 -7.41 13.94 19.44
CA GLY A 283 -7.13 12.63 20.01
C GLY A 283 -7.77 11.49 19.21
N LEU A 284 -9.04 11.63 18.82
CA LEU A 284 -9.74 10.61 18.07
C LEU A 284 -9.09 10.33 16.71
N ILE A 285 -8.78 11.37 15.93
CA ILE A 285 -8.18 11.20 14.61
C ILE A 285 -6.76 10.70 14.74
N ASN A 286 -5.97 11.20 15.70
CA ASN A 286 -4.64 10.66 15.94
C ASN A 286 -4.69 9.16 16.28
N PHE A 287 -5.70 8.71 17.03
CA PHE A 287 -5.96 7.29 17.29
C PHE A 287 -6.35 6.54 16.01
N VAL A 288 -7.20 7.11 15.17
CA VAL A 288 -7.58 6.50 13.88
C VAL A 288 -6.35 6.33 12.99
N VAL A 289 -5.49 7.35 12.86
CA VAL A 289 -4.31 7.24 12.01
C VAL A 289 -3.27 6.28 12.60
N LEU A 290 -3.16 6.20 13.93
CA LEU A 290 -2.39 5.15 14.60
C LEU A 290 -2.91 3.75 14.23
N THR A 291 -4.23 3.52 14.27
CA THR A 291 -4.81 2.23 13.84
C THR A 291 -4.61 1.97 12.35
N ALA A 292 -4.57 3.02 11.52
CA ALA A 292 -4.25 2.91 10.11
C ALA A 292 -2.83 2.38 9.91
N ALA A 293 -1.87 2.92 10.68
CA ALA A 293 -0.48 2.52 10.61
C ALA A 293 -0.26 1.08 11.10
N LEU A 294 -0.88 0.71 12.22
CA LEU A 294 -0.84 -0.66 12.73
C LEU A 294 -1.41 -1.67 11.71
N SER A 295 -2.51 -1.33 11.05
CA SER A 295 -3.13 -2.17 10.02
C SER A 295 -2.26 -2.31 8.75
N GLY A 296 -1.60 -1.23 8.31
CA GLY A 296 -0.64 -1.30 7.20
C GLY A 296 0.55 -2.20 7.53
N CYS A 297 1.15 -2.03 8.70
CA CYS A 297 2.25 -2.89 9.18
C CYS A 297 1.82 -4.35 9.33
N ASN A 298 0.62 -4.59 9.88
CA ASN A 298 0.03 -5.92 10.02
C ASN A 298 -0.16 -6.61 8.67
N SER A 299 -0.66 -5.89 7.66
CA SER A 299 -0.80 -6.37 6.29
C SER A 299 0.56 -6.70 5.65
N GLY A 300 1.60 -5.91 5.95
CA GLY A 300 2.96 -6.17 5.50
C GLY A 300 3.58 -7.43 6.11
N ILE A 301 3.46 -7.59 7.43
CA ILE A 301 3.87 -8.83 8.13
C ILE A 301 3.14 -10.03 7.53
N PHE A 302 1.84 -9.90 7.28
CA PHE A 302 1.04 -10.96 6.69
C PHE A 302 1.54 -11.32 5.29
N SER A 303 1.55 -10.36 4.36
CA SER A 303 1.86 -10.61 2.95
C SER A 303 3.27 -11.14 2.74
N ALA A 304 4.28 -10.47 3.33
CA ALA A 304 5.67 -10.86 3.17
C ALA A 304 5.94 -12.25 3.74
N SER A 305 5.34 -12.61 4.89
CA SER A 305 5.60 -13.92 5.49
C SER A 305 5.06 -15.07 4.63
N ARG A 306 3.89 -14.90 4.00
CA ARG A 306 3.31 -15.90 3.07
C ARG A 306 4.10 -15.96 1.76
N MET A 307 4.66 -14.84 1.32
CA MET A 307 5.52 -14.82 0.13
C MET A 307 6.83 -15.57 0.37
N ILE A 308 7.47 -15.38 1.54
CA ILE A 308 8.66 -16.16 1.95
C ILE A 308 8.32 -17.65 2.07
N TYR A 309 7.18 -17.99 2.67
CA TYR A 309 6.71 -19.37 2.74
C TYR A 309 6.54 -19.99 1.34
N THR A 310 5.99 -19.24 0.39
CA THR A 310 5.83 -19.66 -1.00
C THR A 310 7.17 -19.91 -1.68
N LEU A 311 8.14 -19.02 -1.51
CA LEU A 311 9.52 -19.21 -1.98
C LEU A 311 10.15 -20.47 -1.37
N ALA A 312 9.93 -20.72 -0.08
CA ALA A 312 10.43 -21.90 0.61
C ALA A 312 9.81 -23.20 0.07
N LYS A 313 8.50 -23.21 -0.19
CA LYS A 313 7.81 -24.35 -0.83
C LYS A 313 8.36 -24.65 -2.23
N LYS A 314 8.79 -23.62 -2.98
CA LYS A 314 9.45 -23.76 -4.29
C LYS A 314 10.93 -24.17 -4.20
N GLY A 315 11.47 -24.42 -2.99
CA GLY A 315 12.89 -24.74 -2.79
C GLY A 315 13.83 -23.55 -3.03
N GLN A 316 13.28 -22.33 -3.06
CA GLN A 316 13.98 -21.08 -3.31
C GLN A 316 14.41 -20.37 -2.00
N MET A 317 14.07 -20.94 -0.85
CA MET A 317 14.48 -20.54 0.50
C MET A 317 14.80 -21.79 1.34
N PRO A 318 15.55 -21.66 2.45
CA PRO A 318 15.82 -22.77 3.36
C PRO A 318 14.54 -23.48 3.84
N LYS A 319 14.59 -24.82 3.93
CA LYS A 319 13.44 -25.66 4.34
C LYS A 319 12.86 -25.30 5.71
N VAL A 320 13.59 -24.60 6.57
CA VAL A 320 13.06 -24.12 7.86
C VAL A 320 11.84 -23.21 7.67
N PHE A 321 11.79 -22.44 6.58
CA PHE A 321 10.70 -21.51 6.29
C PHE A 321 9.42 -22.20 5.76
N THR A 322 9.45 -23.51 5.47
CA THR A 322 8.23 -24.28 5.16
C THR A 322 7.54 -24.83 6.41
N LYS A 323 8.17 -24.71 7.60
CA LYS A 323 7.59 -25.19 8.85
C LYS A 323 6.45 -24.27 9.28
N VAL A 324 5.29 -24.86 9.55
CA VAL A 324 4.14 -24.16 10.14
C VAL A 324 3.83 -24.72 11.54
N MET A 325 3.30 -23.87 12.40
CA MET A 325 2.81 -24.25 13.72
C MET A 325 1.48 -25.03 13.61
N LYS A 326 1.04 -25.66 14.71
CA LYS A 326 -0.23 -26.41 14.77
C LYS A 326 -1.46 -25.57 14.40
N ASN A 327 -1.39 -24.26 14.60
CA ASN A 327 -2.43 -23.30 14.22
C ASN A 327 -2.34 -22.81 12.76
N GLY A 328 -1.48 -23.43 11.92
CA GLY A 328 -1.34 -23.11 10.51
C GLY A 328 -0.51 -21.86 10.19
N VAL A 329 0.18 -21.27 11.18
CA VAL A 329 0.99 -20.05 10.99
C VAL A 329 2.47 -20.38 10.73
N PRO A 330 3.12 -19.78 9.72
CA PRO A 330 4.54 -19.99 9.42
C PRO A 330 5.46 -19.17 10.34
N PHE A 331 5.70 -19.63 11.57
CA PHE A 331 6.44 -18.93 12.63
C PHE A 331 7.74 -18.26 12.16
N TYR A 332 8.64 -19.01 11.52
CA TYR A 332 9.96 -18.50 11.12
C TYR A 332 9.86 -17.34 10.12
N THR A 333 8.86 -17.38 9.23
CA THR A 333 8.65 -16.31 8.25
C THR A 333 8.08 -15.05 8.91
N VAL A 334 7.13 -15.20 9.84
CA VAL A 334 6.53 -14.08 10.59
C VAL A 334 7.59 -13.42 11.45
N PHE A 335 8.39 -14.21 12.15
CA PHE A 335 9.49 -13.72 12.98
C PHE A 335 10.53 -12.97 12.15
N ALA A 336 11.01 -13.56 11.04
CA ALA A 336 12.03 -12.93 10.19
C ALA A 336 11.56 -11.58 9.61
N VAL A 337 10.30 -11.52 9.13
CA VAL A 337 9.73 -10.27 8.61
C VAL A 337 9.57 -9.23 9.72
N SER A 338 9.04 -9.62 10.87
CA SER A 338 8.84 -8.69 12.00
C SER A 338 10.17 -8.14 12.51
N MET A 339 11.22 -8.97 12.57
CA MET A 339 12.58 -8.52 12.92
C MET A 339 13.18 -7.63 11.84
N GLY A 340 12.94 -7.90 10.56
CA GLY A 340 13.38 -7.03 9.47
C GLY A 340 12.74 -5.63 9.56
N ILE A 341 11.44 -5.57 9.82
CA ILE A 341 10.72 -4.31 10.05
C ILE A 341 11.28 -3.59 11.29
N LEU A 342 11.49 -4.32 12.39
CA LEU A 342 12.02 -3.76 13.64
C LEU A 342 13.42 -3.17 13.46
N ILE A 343 14.33 -3.91 12.83
CA ILE A 343 15.71 -3.46 12.56
C ILE A 343 15.66 -2.21 11.68
N GLY A 344 14.86 -2.21 10.62
CA GLY A 344 14.71 -1.05 9.75
C GLY A 344 14.11 0.17 10.44
N ALA A 345 13.11 -0.03 11.31
CA ALA A 345 12.53 1.03 12.12
C ALA A 345 13.53 1.57 13.17
N LEU A 346 14.44 0.75 13.68
CA LEU A 346 15.50 1.21 14.58
C LEU A 346 16.63 1.94 13.83
N LEU A 347 16.93 1.52 12.59
CA LEU A 347 17.86 2.25 11.72
C LEU A 347 17.39 3.69 11.47
N ASN A 348 16.07 3.95 11.50
CA ASN A 348 15.50 5.30 11.46
C ASN A 348 15.99 6.21 12.58
N VAL A 349 16.30 5.67 13.77
CA VAL A 349 16.84 6.45 14.89
C VAL A 349 18.35 6.60 14.79
N ILE A 350 19.02 5.60 14.23
CA ILE A 350 20.49 5.57 14.13
C ILE A 350 20.99 6.44 12.96
N LEU A 351 20.31 6.43 11.81
CA LEU A 351 20.73 7.19 10.62
C LEU A 351 20.87 8.70 10.87
N PRO A 352 19.90 9.39 11.49
CA PRO A 352 19.99 10.83 11.76
C PRO A 352 21.11 11.21 12.74
N LEU A 353 21.59 10.26 13.56
CA LEU A 353 22.74 10.47 14.43
C LEU A 353 24.08 10.42 13.67
N ILE A 354 24.05 9.94 12.41
CA ILE A 354 25.24 9.72 11.57
C ILE A 354 25.20 10.63 10.33
N ILE A 355 24.01 11.04 9.87
CA ILE A 355 23.80 11.81 8.64
C ILE A 355 22.96 13.06 8.94
N ASP A 356 23.59 14.24 8.83
CA ASP A 356 22.90 15.53 8.95
C ASP A 356 21.92 15.75 7.78
N GLY A 357 20.71 16.24 8.08
CA GLY A 357 19.67 16.58 7.07
C GLY A 357 18.57 15.53 6.86
N ALA A 358 18.42 14.58 7.78
CA ALA A 358 17.38 13.54 7.74
C ALA A 358 15.98 14.03 8.23
N ASP A 359 15.55 15.24 7.84
CA ASP A 359 14.34 15.91 8.38
C ASP A 359 13.01 15.25 7.97
N SER A 360 13.03 14.25 7.08
CA SER A 360 11.85 13.44 6.70
C SER A 360 12.27 12.03 6.28
N ILE A 361 12.67 11.19 7.25
CA ILE A 361 13.02 9.80 6.94
C ILE A 361 11.81 9.01 6.42
N PHE A 362 10.59 9.45 6.76
CA PHE A 362 9.36 8.86 6.23
C PHE A 362 9.38 8.81 4.69
N VAL A 363 9.63 9.95 4.01
CA VAL A 363 9.60 9.98 2.53
C VAL A 363 10.68 9.09 1.94
N TYR A 364 11.89 9.07 2.50
CA TYR A 364 12.97 8.21 2.04
C TYR A 364 12.65 6.72 2.21
N VAL A 365 12.26 6.29 3.42
CA VAL A 365 11.91 4.89 3.70
C VAL A 365 10.70 4.48 2.89
N TYR A 366 9.61 5.26 2.93
CA TYR A 366 8.40 4.97 2.19
C TYR A 366 8.64 4.88 0.69
N SER A 367 9.38 5.82 0.11
CA SER A 367 9.64 5.80 -1.33
C SER A 367 10.54 4.65 -1.77
N ALA A 368 11.34 4.06 -0.87
CA ALA A 368 12.15 2.88 -1.18
C ALA A 368 11.28 1.63 -1.44
N SER A 369 10.04 1.60 -0.96
CA SER A 369 9.10 0.52 -1.28
C SER A 369 8.51 0.64 -2.69
N ILE A 370 8.55 1.83 -3.32
CA ILE A 370 7.75 2.11 -4.52
C ILE A 370 8.20 1.27 -5.71
N LEU A 371 9.48 1.34 -6.10
CA LEU A 371 9.97 0.57 -7.24
C LEU A 371 9.78 -0.95 -7.04
N PRO A 372 10.21 -1.56 -5.92
CA PRO A 372 9.92 -2.97 -5.64
C PRO A 372 8.42 -3.28 -5.64
N GLY A 373 7.58 -2.37 -5.15
CA GLY A 373 6.13 -2.57 -5.16
C GLY A 373 5.46 -2.40 -6.52
N MET A 374 6.08 -1.67 -7.44
CA MET A 374 5.64 -1.60 -8.83
C MET A 374 5.99 -2.86 -9.62
N ILE A 375 6.96 -3.67 -9.19
CA ILE A 375 7.33 -4.92 -9.90
C ILE A 375 6.15 -5.89 -10.02
N PRO A 376 5.41 -6.23 -8.95
CA PRO A 376 4.17 -7.00 -9.06
C PRO A 376 3.20 -6.44 -10.11
N TRP A 377 3.05 -5.12 -10.19
CA TRP A 377 2.15 -4.50 -11.16
C TRP A 377 2.66 -4.62 -12.60
N PHE A 378 3.95 -4.37 -12.86
CA PHE A 378 4.55 -4.64 -14.16
C PHE A 378 4.35 -6.10 -14.58
N MET A 379 4.56 -7.03 -13.65
CA MET A 379 4.44 -8.47 -13.92
C MET A 379 2.99 -8.88 -14.19
N ILE A 380 2.02 -8.31 -13.48
CA ILE A 380 0.59 -8.46 -13.78
C ILE A 380 0.29 -8.01 -15.22
N LEU A 381 0.76 -6.83 -15.61
CA LEU A 381 0.48 -6.24 -16.93
C LEU A 381 1.12 -7.08 -18.06
N PHE A 382 2.38 -7.49 -17.90
CA PHE A 382 3.09 -8.36 -18.84
C PHE A 382 2.46 -9.76 -18.92
N SER A 383 2.13 -10.38 -17.78
CA SER A 383 1.44 -11.66 -17.74
C SER A 383 0.06 -11.57 -18.39
N HIS A 384 -0.66 -10.46 -18.22
CA HIS A 384 -1.97 -10.24 -18.85
C HIS A 384 -1.86 -10.13 -20.38
N LEU A 385 -0.83 -9.45 -20.91
CA LEU A 385 -0.56 -9.42 -22.36
C LEU A 385 -0.29 -10.83 -22.92
N ARG A 386 0.55 -11.61 -22.23
CA ARG A 386 0.87 -13.01 -22.58
C ARG A 386 -0.36 -13.90 -22.50
N PHE A 387 -1.11 -13.83 -21.40
CA PHE A 387 -2.35 -14.57 -21.15
C PHE A 387 -3.35 -14.37 -22.29
N ARG A 388 -3.61 -13.12 -22.70
CA ARG A 388 -4.55 -12.84 -23.79
C ARG A 388 -4.09 -13.35 -25.14
N ARG A 389 -2.77 -13.40 -25.39
CA ARG A 389 -2.19 -13.96 -26.62
C ARG A 389 -2.26 -15.49 -26.65
N LEU A 390 -2.04 -16.14 -25.50
CA LEU A 390 -1.99 -17.60 -25.40
C LEU A 390 -3.37 -18.25 -25.26
N HIS A 391 -4.36 -17.50 -24.77
CA HIS A 391 -5.72 -18.00 -24.54
C HIS A 391 -6.81 -17.12 -25.19
N PRO A 392 -6.72 -16.80 -26.50
CA PRO A 392 -7.72 -15.95 -27.18
C PRO A 392 -9.15 -16.49 -27.04
N GLU A 393 -9.31 -17.81 -27.00
CA GLU A 393 -10.58 -18.51 -26.81
C GLU A 393 -11.21 -18.23 -25.44
N LYS A 394 -10.40 -18.17 -24.38
CA LYS A 394 -10.87 -17.88 -23.03
C LYS A 394 -11.19 -16.40 -22.84
N VAL A 395 -10.53 -15.53 -23.61
CA VAL A 395 -10.76 -14.08 -23.59
C VAL A 395 -12.02 -13.71 -24.34
N HIS A 396 -12.39 -14.41 -25.42
CA HIS A 396 -13.52 -14.03 -26.27
C HIS A 396 -14.84 -13.91 -25.49
N ASN A 397 -15.16 -14.90 -24.65
CA ASN A 397 -16.40 -14.94 -23.86
C ASN A 397 -16.19 -14.58 -22.38
N HIS A 398 -15.06 -13.94 -22.04
CA HIS A 398 -14.76 -13.64 -20.65
C HIS A 398 -15.74 -12.60 -20.06
N PRO A 399 -16.42 -12.90 -18.95
CA PRO A 399 -17.44 -12.01 -18.36
C PRO A 399 -16.83 -10.80 -17.62
N PHE A 400 -15.51 -10.84 -17.35
CA PHE A 400 -14.83 -9.83 -16.56
C PHE A 400 -13.50 -9.39 -17.21
N LYS A 401 -13.55 -8.49 -18.20
CA LYS A 401 -12.37 -8.06 -18.98
C LYS A 401 -11.82 -6.72 -18.56
N MET A 402 -10.52 -6.51 -18.70
CA MET A 402 -9.90 -5.19 -18.66
C MET A 402 -10.46 -4.28 -19.77
N PRO A 403 -11.05 -3.11 -19.41
CA PRO A 403 -11.48 -2.11 -20.39
C PRO A 403 -10.29 -1.64 -21.24
N GLY A 404 -10.49 -1.47 -22.55
CA GLY A 404 -9.43 -1.07 -23.48
C GLY A 404 -8.37 -2.14 -23.79
N GLY A 405 -8.44 -3.31 -23.13
CA GLY A 405 -7.61 -4.48 -23.42
C GLY A 405 -6.12 -4.21 -23.46
N ALA A 406 -5.44 -4.63 -24.54
CA ALA A 406 -3.99 -4.49 -24.67
C ALA A 406 -3.51 -3.03 -24.71
N ILE A 407 -4.29 -2.10 -25.28
CA ILE A 407 -3.94 -0.67 -25.35
C ILE A 407 -3.88 -0.08 -23.95
N ALA A 408 -4.91 -0.32 -23.13
CA ALA A 408 -4.94 0.12 -21.74
C ALA A 408 -3.76 -0.48 -20.94
N ASN A 409 -3.37 -1.71 -21.25
CA ASN A 409 -2.22 -2.38 -20.66
C ASN A 409 -0.89 -1.63 -20.95
N TYR A 410 -0.63 -1.30 -22.22
CA TYR A 410 0.56 -0.53 -22.61
C TYR A 410 0.57 0.89 -22.03
N LEU A 411 -0.59 1.58 -22.03
CA LEU A 411 -0.71 2.89 -21.40
C LEU A 411 -0.39 2.84 -19.91
N THR A 412 -0.82 1.78 -19.23
CA THR A 412 -0.54 1.58 -17.80
C THR A 412 0.96 1.34 -17.56
N ILE A 413 1.61 0.51 -18.39
CA ILE A 413 3.07 0.30 -18.32
C ILE A 413 3.81 1.63 -18.52
N MET A 414 3.41 2.42 -19.53
CA MET A 414 3.99 3.73 -19.81
C MET A 414 3.82 4.70 -18.64
N PHE A 415 2.65 4.73 -18.01
CA PHE A 415 2.40 5.54 -16.82
C PHE A 415 3.31 5.13 -15.65
N LEU A 416 3.44 3.83 -15.37
CA LEU A 416 4.33 3.34 -14.31
C LEU A 416 5.79 3.73 -14.58
N LEU A 417 6.26 3.60 -15.83
CA LEU A 417 7.60 4.04 -16.22
C LEU A 417 7.79 5.55 -16.04
N LEU A 418 6.78 6.34 -16.41
CA LEU A 418 6.79 7.80 -16.24
C LEU A 418 6.91 8.19 -14.76
N VAL A 419 6.25 7.47 -13.85
CA VAL A 419 6.39 7.72 -12.41
C VAL A 419 7.80 7.38 -11.92
N LEU A 420 8.42 6.30 -12.40
CA LEU A 420 9.82 5.98 -12.08
C LEU A 420 10.79 7.06 -12.57
N VAL A 421 10.57 7.59 -13.76
CA VAL A 421 11.34 8.74 -14.27
C VAL A 421 11.16 9.95 -13.35
N GLY A 422 9.92 10.25 -12.94
CA GLY A 422 9.63 11.32 -11.98
C GLY A 422 10.37 11.13 -10.64
N MET A 423 10.47 9.89 -10.15
CA MET A 423 11.23 9.58 -8.95
C MET A 423 12.73 9.79 -9.12
N LEU A 424 13.31 9.39 -10.26
CA LEU A 424 14.73 9.59 -10.54
C LEU A 424 15.12 11.08 -10.62
N LEU A 425 14.17 11.94 -10.97
CA LEU A 425 14.37 13.39 -11.05
C LEU A 425 14.18 14.10 -9.71
N ASN A 426 13.53 13.47 -8.72
CA ASN A 426 13.29 14.07 -7.41
C ASN A 426 14.40 13.67 -6.42
N LYS A 427 15.05 14.68 -5.81
CA LYS A 427 16.13 14.49 -4.84
C LYS A 427 15.71 13.68 -3.61
N GLU A 428 14.44 13.74 -3.21
CA GLU A 428 13.91 13.01 -2.06
C GLU A 428 13.61 11.53 -2.36
N THR A 429 13.56 11.13 -3.63
CA THR A 429 13.18 9.74 -4.01
C THR A 429 14.20 9.04 -4.91
N VAL A 430 15.19 9.75 -5.47
CA VAL A 430 16.23 9.15 -6.33
C VAL A 430 17.03 8.06 -5.61
N VAL A 431 17.42 8.29 -4.35
CA VAL A 431 18.16 7.31 -3.54
C VAL A 431 17.34 6.03 -3.36
N SER A 432 16.05 6.20 -3.12
CA SER A 432 15.08 5.11 -2.95
C SER A 432 14.95 4.25 -4.21
N VAL A 433 14.93 4.86 -5.40
CA VAL A 433 14.94 4.13 -6.67
C VAL A 433 16.23 3.34 -6.84
N VAL A 434 17.38 3.95 -6.53
CA VAL A 434 18.69 3.27 -6.65
C VAL A 434 18.76 2.05 -5.72
N ILE A 435 18.30 2.17 -4.47
CA ILE A 435 18.20 1.05 -3.52
C ILE A 435 17.33 -0.07 -4.12
N GLY A 436 16.18 0.29 -4.68
CA GLY A 436 15.29 -0.67 -5.35
C GLY A 436 15.96 -1.38 -6.53
N ILE A 437 16.66 -0.64 -7.40
CA ILE A 437 17.40 -1.22 -8.53
C ILE A 437 18.47 -2.19 -8.03
N VAL A 438 19.30 -1.77 -7.08
CA VAL A 438 20.37 -2.61 -6.50
C VAL A 438 19.80 -3.90 -5.92
N PHE A 439 18.71 -3.80 -5.15
CA PHE A 439 18.03 -4.97 -4.58
C PHE A 439 17.51 -5.91 -5.67
N LEU A 440 16.78 -5.39 -6.67
CA LEU A 440 16.20 -6.18 -7.74
C LEU A 440 17.26 -6.87 -8.60
N THR A 441 18.35 -6.16 -8.91
CA THR A 441 19.51 -6.72 -9.61
C THR A 441 20.17 -7.82 -8.77
N ALA A 442 20.40 -7.60 -7.48
CA ALA A 442 21.01 -8.60 -6.60
C ALA A 442 20.17 -9.88 -6.52
N VAL A 443 18.85 -9.75 -6.33
CA VAL A 443 17.92 -10.89 -6.29
C VAL A 443 17.90 -11.64 -7.62
N THR A 444 17.88 -10.91 -8.74
CA THR A 444 17.86 -11.52 -10.08
C THR A 444 19.17 -12.25 -10.38
N LEU A 445 20.32 -11.66 -10.07
CA LEU A 445 21.63 -12.30 -10.22
C LEU A 445 21.75 -13.54 -9.33
N TYR A 446 21.31 -13.46 -8.07
CA TYR A 446 21.27 -14.62 -7.19
C TYR A 446 20.42 -15.75 -7.77
N TYR A 447 19.26 -15.44 -8.37
CA TYR A 447 18.45 -16.45 -9.04
C TYR A 447 19.20 -17.16 -10.17
N LEU A 448 19.79 -16.37 -11.06
CA LEU A 448 20.51 -16.89 -12.23
C LEU A 448 21.71 -17.74 -11.83
N ILE A 449 22.44 -17.36 -10.78
CA ILE A 449 23.60 -18.13 -10.30
C ILE A 449 23.14 -19.46 -9.67
N ARG A 450 22.08 -19.43 -8.86
CA ARG A 450 21.73 -20.56 -7.97
C ARG A 450 20.73 -21.54 -8.60
N TYR A 451 19.83 -21.08 -9.47
CA TYR A 451 18.70 -21.87 -9.96
C TYR A 451 18.72 -22.14 -11.47
N HIS A 452 19.49 -21.39 -12.27
CA HIS A 452 19.55 -21.57 -13.73
C HIS A 452 20.08 -22.96 -14.17
N LYS A 453 20.94 -23.61 -13.37
CA LYS A 453 21.40 -24.99 -13.65
C LYS A 453 20.33 -26.06 -13.41
N LYS A 454 19.31 -25.78 -12.59
CA LYS A 454 18.26 -26.74 -12.21
C LYS A 454 17.11 -26.79 -13.23
N GLU A 455 16.88 -25.70 -13.95
CA GLU A 455 15.83 -25.58 -14.98
C GLU A 455 16.23 -26.23 -16.32
N ARG A 456 17.52 -26.45 -16.60
CA ARG A 456 17.96 -27.20 -17.80
C ARG A 456 17.83 -28.73 -17.67
N GLN A 457 17.42 -29.24 -16.50
CA GLN A 457 17.27 -30.68 -16.23
C GLN A 457 15.81 -31.13 -16.11
N ILE A 458 14.86 -30.23 -16.36
CA ILE A 458 13.42 -30.47 -16.51
C ILE A 458 13.06 -30.02 -17.91
#